data_AF-A0A967QWG5-F1
#
_entry.id   AF-A0A967QWG5-F1
#
_cell.length_a   1.000
_cell.length_b   1.000
_cell.length_c   1.000
_cell.angle_alpha   90.00
_cell.angle_beta   90.00
_cell.angle_gamma   90.00
#
_symmetry.space_group_name_H-M   'P 1'
#
loop_
_entity.id
_entity.type
_entity.pdbx_description
1 polymer ?
#
loop_
_entity_poly.entity_id
_entity_poly.type
_entity_poly.pdbx_seq_one_letter_code
_entity_poly.pdbx_strand_id
1 'polypeptide(L)' 'LLSIFLGLETMSLGAYALVAYRRTSARAVEGAVKYFLLGSFAAAILLFGSALLYGATGHTDLAGIQDV' A
#
# COMPACT_ATOMS: atom_id res chain seq x y z
N LEU A 1 10.12 -0.97 -7.67
CA LEU A 1 9.02 -1.69 -6.97
C LEU A 1 9.02 -1.43 -5.47
N LEU A 2 10.09 -1.74 -4.72
CA LEU A 2 10.13 -1.54 -3.26
C LEU A 2 9.88 -0.08 -2.83
N SER A 3 10.52 0.89 -3.49
CA SER A 3 10.30 2.31 -3.19
C SER A 3 8.87 2.77 -3.45
N ILE A 4 8.18 2.19 -4.44
CA ILE A 4 6.77 2.47 -4.73
C ILE A 4 5.90 1.93 -3.58
N PHE A 5 6.13 0.68 -3.17
CA PHE A 5 5.43 0.07 -2.05
C PHE A 5 5.61 0.87 -0.75
N LEU A 6 6.84 1.22 -0.40
CA LEU A 6 7.15 2.03 0.79
C LEU A 6 6.54 3.43 0.72
N GLY A 7 6.60 4.09 -0.44
CA GLY A 7 5.98 5.41 -0.63
C GLY A 7 4.47 5.37 -0.42
N LEU A 8 3.80 4.36 -0.99
CA LEU A 8 2.36 4.18 -0.85
C LEU A 8 1.96 3.83 0.58
N GLU A 9 2.69 2.95 1.26
CA GLU A 9 2.40 2.60 2.66
C GLU A 9 2.60 3.80 3.59
N THR A 10 3.67 4.56 3.41
CA THR A 10 3.94 5.77 4.22
C THR A 10 2.83 6.80 4.05
N MET A 11 2.40 7.06 2.81
CA MET A 11 1.25 7.93 2.52
C MET A 11 -0.05 7.38 3.14
N SER A 12 -0.30 6.08 2.99
CA SER A 12 -1.55 5.44 3.41
C SER A 12 -1.71 5.44 4.92
N LEU A 13 -0.63 5.17 5.69
CA LEU A 13 -0.65 5.28 7.15
C LEU A 13 -1.01 6.70 7.62
N GLY A 14 -0.46 7.72 6.95
CA GLY A 14 -0.84 9.11 7.18
C GLY A 14 -2.31 9.38 6.87
N ALA A 15 -2.82 8.84 5.77
CA ALA A 15 -4.23 8.95 5.39
C ALA A 15 -5.17 8.25 6.39
N TYR A 16 -4.81 7.06 6.87
CA TYR A 16 -5.58 6.36 7.91
C TYR A 16 -5.65 7.18 9.21
N ALA A 17 -4.53 7.78 9.61
CA ALA A 17 -4.48 8.66 10.77
C ALA A 17 -5.35 9.91 10.59
N LEU A 18 -5.36 10.51 9.38
CA LEU A 18 -6.20 11.65 9.04
C LEU A 18 -7.69 11.30 9.06
N VAL A 19 -8.09 10.12 8.57
CA VAL A 19 -9.49 9.66 8.67
C VAL A 19 -9.89 9.46 10.14
N ALA A 20 -8.98 8.95 10.97
CA ALA A 20 -9.18 8.77 12.41
C ALA A 20 -9.01 10.05 13.25
N TYR A 21 -8.80 11.23 12.64
CA TYR A 21 -8.41 12.45 13.35
C TYR A 21 -9.41 12.83 14.46
N ARG A 22 -10.71 12.73 14.18
CA ARG A 22 -11.79 12.96 15.16
C ARG A 22 -12.10 11.70 15.97
N ARG A 23 -11.20 11.32 16.88
CA ARG A 23 -11.29 10.07 17.67
C ARG A 23 -12.59 9.88 18.48
N THR A 24 -13.28 10.96 18.86
CA THR A 24 -14.57 10.88 19.57
C THR A 24 -15.75 10.58 18.65
N SER A 25 -15.58 10.68 17.34
CA SER A 25 -16.62 10.32 16.37
C SER A 25 -16.51 8.84 16.02
N ALA A 26 -17.51 8.07 16.44
CA ALA A 26 -17.61 6.64 16.09
C ALA A 26 -17.51 6.42 14.56
N ARG A 27 -18.11 7.31 13.76
CA ARG A 27 -18.05 7.27 12.29
C ARG A 27 -16.64 7.47 11.74
N ALA A 28 -15.83 8.34 12.35
CA ALA A 28 -14.45 8.56 11.93
C ALA A 28 -13.57 7.34 12.24
N VAL A 29 -13.74 6.74 13.43
CA VAL A 29 -13.03 5.53 13.83
C VAL A 29 -13.42 4.34 12.93
N GLU A 30 -14.71 4.13 12.69
CA GLU A 30 -15.21 3.11 11.77
C GLU A 30 -14.69 3.31 10.34
N GLY A 31 -14.69 4.56 9.86
CA GLY A 31 -14.16 4.92 8.55
C GLY A 31 -12.67 4.60 8.41
N ALA A 32 -11.87 4.89 9.44
CA ALA A 32 -10.44 4.61 9.45
C ALA A 32 -10.15 3.10 9.42
N VAL A 33 -10.90 2.30 10.18
CA VAL A 33 -10.76 0.83 10.17
C VAL A 33 -11.15 0.25 8.81
N LYS A 34 -12.28 0.69 8.22
CA LYS A 34 -12.67 0.27 6.88
C LYS A 34 -11.62 0.61 5.83
N TYR A 35 -11.06 1.82 5.92
CA TYR A 35 -10.04 2.27 4.98
C TYR A 35 -8.73 1.50 5.15
N PHE A 36 -8.30 1.26 6.39
CA PHE A 36 -7.14 0.42 6.70
C PHE A 36 -7.30 -1.02 6.17
N LEU A 37 -8.47 -1.64 6.35
CA LEU A 37 -8.72 -3.01 5.86
C LEU A 37 -8.72 -3.07 4.33
N LEU A 38 -9.40 -2.13 3.66
CA LEU A 38 -9.40 -2.07 2.21
C LEU A 38 -7.99 -1.79 1.65
N GLY A 39 -7.26 -0.88 2.28
CA GLY A 39 -5.92 -0.51 1.87
C GLY A 39 -4.90 -1.61 2.11
N SER A 40 -4.95 -2.33 3.25
CA SER A 40 -4.07 -3.48 3.51
C SER A 40 -4.32 -4.64 2.53
N PHE A 41 -5.56 -4.85 2.11
CA PHE A 41 -5.87 -5.80 1.04
C PHE A 41 -5.27 -5.36 -0.31
N ALA A 42 -5.40 -4.10 -0.69
CA ALA A 42 -4.77 -3.56 -1.90
C ALA A 42 -3.24 -3.64 -1.84
N ALA A 43 -2.64 -3.37 -0.68
CA ALA A 43 -1.20 -3.49 -0.45
C ALA A 43 -0.72 -4.95 -0.60
N ALA A 44 -1.48 -5.92 -0.13
CA ALA A 44 -1.19 -7.34 -0.33
C ALA A 44 -1.18 -7.72 -1.81
N ILE A 45 -2.16 -7.25 -2.59
CA ILE A 45 -2.20 -7.48 -4.05
C ILE A 45 -0.99 -6.85 -4.73
N LEU A 46 -0.66 -5.59 -4.39
CA LEU A 46 0.49 -4.89 -4.96
C LEU A 46 1.81 -5.59 -4.64
N LEU A 47 1.99 -6.02 -3.39
CA LEU A 47 3.19 -6.71 -2.94
C LEU A 47 3.33 -8.06 -3.64
N PHE A 48 2.23 -8.81 -3.74
CA PHE A 48 2.22 -10.08 -4.46
C PHE A 48 2.50 -9.91 -5.95
N GLY A 49 1.90 -8.93 -6.61
CA GLY A 49 2.20 -8.58 -8.01
C GLY A 49 3.67 -8.18 -8.20
N SER A 50 4.23 -7.43 -7.26
CA SER A 50 5.66 -7.08 -7.26
C SER A 50 6.56 -8.31 -7.08
N ALA A 51 6.15 -9.27 -6.26
CA ALA A 51 6.86 -10.54 -6.07
C ALA A 51 6.82 -11.41 -7.33
N LEU A 52 5.70 -11.45 -8.05
CA LEU A 52 5.58 -12.15 -9.34
C LEU A 52 6.47 -11.50 -10.41
N LEU A 53 6.48 -10.17 -10.51
CA LEU A 53 7.37 -9.44 -11.42
C LEU A 53 8.85 -9.72 -11.13
N TYR A 54 9.23 -9.67 -9.85
CA TYR A 54 10.58 -10.03 -9.44
C TYR A 54 10.90 -11.51 -9.75
N GLY A 55 9.97 -12.42 -9.50
CA GLY A 55 10.15 -13.84 -9.81
C GLY A 55 10.33 -14.13 -11.30
N ALA A 56 9.69 -13.35 -12.17
CA ALA A 56 9.81 -13.48 -13.61
C ALA A 56 11.05 -12.78 -14.20
N THR A 57 11.44 -11.63 -13.66
CA THR A 57 12.48 -10.76 -14.26
C THR A 57 13.81 -10.74 -13.51
N GLY A 58 13.83 -11.14 -12.23
CA GLY A 58 14.97 -10.97 -11.33
C GLY A 58 15.25 -9.52 -10.91
N HIS A 59 14.44 -8.56 -11.34
CA HIS A 59 14.67 -7.14 -11.11
C HIS A 59 13.61 -6.53 -10.19
N THR A 60 14.02 -5.52 -9.43
CA THR A 60 13.11 -4.76 -8.54
C THR A 60 12.98 -3.29 -8.94
N ASP A 61 13.85 -2.80 -9.81
CA ASP A 61 13.75 -1.50 -10.46
C ASP A 61 12.99 -1.62 -11.79
N LEU A 62 12.41 -0.50 -12.25
CA LEU A 62 11.58 -0.50 -13.45
C LEU A 62 12.39 -0.61 -14.74
N ALA A 63 13.64 -0.14 -14.75
CA ALA A 63 14.48 -0.20 -15.94
C ALA A 63 14.88 -1.65 -16.25
N GLY A 64 15.37 -2.38 -15.26
CA GLY A 64 15.69 -3.80 -15.40
C GLY A 64 14.49 -4.69 -15.69
N ILE A 65 13.27 -4.30 -15.28
CA ILE A 65 12.03 -4.99 -15.68
C ILE A 65 11.70 -4.73 -17.16
N GLN A 66 11.96 -3.53 -17.68
CA GLN A 66 11.70 -3.18 -19.08
C GLN A 66 12.66 -3.88 -20.05
N ASP A 67 13.87 -4.19 -19.60
CA ASP A 67 14.94 -4.78 -20.42
C ASP A 67 14.84 -6.32 -20.56
N VAL A 68 13.82 -6.95 -19.95
CA VAL A 68 13.53 -8.40 -19.98
C VAL A 68 12.36 -8.70 -20.90
#